data_AF-A0A2R3IS39-F1
#
_entry.id   AF-A0A2R3IS39-F1
#
_cell.length_a   1.000
_cell.length_b   1.000
_cell.length_c   1.000
_cell.angle_alpha   90.00
_cell.angle_beta   90.00
_cell.angle_gamma   90.00
#
_symmetry.space_group_name_H-M   'P 1'
#
loop_
_entity.id
_entity.type
_entity.pdbx_description
1 polymer ?
#
loop_
_entity_poly.entity_id
_entity_poly.type
_entity_poly.pdbx_seq_one_letter_code
_entity_poly.pdbx_strand_id
1 'polypeptide(L)'
;MPVKELCRRHGVAVERERLSLPSAPNQVKLIQSGKPTQTAFIESFTGKFREECLNEHWFCSLVEARIRIAAWRRDYNGHRPHSAIGNLTSAEFAASWRTRQQQLKQEKLISTQRLLTRQRC
;
A
#
# COMPACT_ATOMS: atom_id res chain seq x y z
N MET A 1 22.75 -19.14 -0.13
CA MET A 1 23.22 -18.65 1.17
C MET A 1 23.00 -17.14 1.22
N PRO A 2 22.15 -16.60 2.11
CA PRO A 2 21.93 -15.16 2.22
C PRO A 2 23.17 -14.48 2.80
N VAL A 3 23.68 -13.44 2.11
CA VAL A 3 24.81 -12.62 2.59
C VAL A 3 24.27 -11.64 3.62
N LYS A 4 24.70 -11.80 4.87
CA LYS A 4 24.34 -10.94 6.01
C LYS A 4 25.28 -9.73 6.01
N GLU A 5 24.77 -8.55 5.66
CA GLU A 5 25.53 -7.31 5.76
C GLU A 5 25.30 -6.66 7.13
N LEU A 6 26.38 -6.44 7.88
CA LEU A 6 26.34 -5.78 9.16
C LEU A 6 26.55 -4.27 8.95
N CYS A 7 25.49 -3.48 9.08
CA CYS A 7 25.57 -2.02 8.96
C CYS A 7 25.30 -1.38 10.32
N ARG A 8 26.20 -0.49 10.78
CA ARG A 8 26.02 0.25 12.02
C ARG A 8 25.11 1.46 11.78
N ARG A 9 23.95 1.52 12.44
CA ARG A 9 23.11 2.73 12.51
C ARG A 9 23.09 3.22 13.95
N HIS A 10 23.43 4.49 14.18
CA HIS A 10 23.49 5.12 15.51
C HIS A 10 24.30 4.32 16.55
N GLY A 11 25.44 3.75 16.15
CA GLY A 11 26.31 2.96 17.03
C GLY A 11 25.83 1.53 17.30
N VAL A 12 24.61 1.15 16.91
CA VAL A 12 24.08 -0.21 17.05
C VAL A 12 24.34 -1.00 15.77
N ALA A 13 24.98 -2.17 15.90
CA ALA A 13 25.17 -3.11 14.81
C ALA A 13 23.83 -3.76 14.47
N VAL A 14 23.28 -3.44 13.30
CA VAL A 14 22.01 -4.02 12.83
C VAL A 14 22.34 -5.00 11.71
N GLU A 15 22.02 -6.27 11.92
CA GLU A 15 22.06 -7.30 10.89
C GLU A 15 20.97 -7.00 9.85
N ARG A 16 21.36 -6.68 8.62
CA ARG A 16 20.42 -6.46 7.52
C ARG A 16 20.30 -7.73 6.71
N GLU A 17 19.24 -8.47 6.97
CA GLU A 17 18.84 -9.58 6.10
C GLU A 17 18.17 -9.01 4.84
N ARG A 18 18.63 -9.44 3.67
CA ARG A 18 18.01 -9.09 2.39
C ARG A 18 16.63 -9.74 2.34
N LEU A 19 15.57 -8.94 2.42
CA LEU A 19 14.19 -9.38 2.21
C LEU A 19 14.10 -10.27 0.96
N SER A 20 13.59 -11.48 1.12
CA SER A 20 13.29 -12.36 0.00
C SER A 20 12.25 -11.69 -0.89
N LEU A 21 12.62 -11.44 -2.15
CA LEU A 21 11.71 -10.84 -3.12
C LEU A 21 10.70 -11.92 -3.59
N PRO A 22 9.44 -11.54 -3.86
CA PRO A 22 8.45 -12.47 -4.40
C PRO A 22 8.92 -13.08 -5.74
N SER A 23 8.43 -14.28 -6.05
CA SER A 23 8.89 -15.12 -7.19
C SER A 23 8.72 -14.49 -8.58
N ALA A 24 7.97 -13.39 -8.70
CA ALA A 24 7.84 -12.60 -9.92
C ALA A 24 8.52 -11.25 -9.72
N PRO A 25 9.24 -10.70 -10.73
CA PRO A 25 9.94 -9.43 -10.58
C PRO A 25 8.94 -8.31 -10.31
N ASN A 26 8.84 -7.90 -9.05
CA ASN A 26 8.14 -6.68 -8.68
C ASN A 26 9.10 -5.50 -8.90
N GLN A 27 8.64 -4.45 -9.58
CA GLN A 27 9.45 -3.26 -9.75
C GLN A 27 9.54 -2.51 -8.41
N VAL A 28 10.66 -2.63 -7.71
CA VAL A 28 10.93 -1.90 -6.48
C VAL A 28 11.52 -0.53 -6.83
N LYS A 29 10.77 0.54 -6.55
CA LYS A 29 11.29 1.92 -6.62
C LYS A 29 11.73 2.34 -5.21
N LEU A 30 13.02 2.59 -5.05
CA LEU A 30 13.57 3.11 -3.79
C LEU A 30 13.27 4.61 -3.67
N ILE A 31 13.01 5.04 -2.44
CA ILE A 31 12.88 6.45 -2.08
C ILE A 31 14.25 7.11 -2.26
N GLN A 32 14.27 8.29 -2.88
CA GLN A 32 15.49 9.05 -3.08
C GLN A 32 15.94 9.69 -1.77
N SER A 33 17.24 9.57 -1.47
CA SER A 33 17.81 10.24 -0.31
C SER A 33 17.63 11.76 -0.42
N GLY A 34 17.28 12.41 0.70
CA GLY A 34 17.11 13.86 0.76
C GLY A 34 15.79 14.41 0.17
N LYS A 35 14.81 13.56 -0.17
CA LYS A 35 13.49 14.01 -0.68
C LYS A 35 12.35 13.67 0.29
N PRO A 36 12.10 14.49 1.32
CA PRO A 36 11.05 14.24 2.33
C PRO A 36 9.64 14.23 1.73
N THR A 37 9.42 14.90 0.61
CA THR A 37 8.10 14.92 -0.06
C THR A 37 7.67 13.54 -0.58
N GLN A 38 8.61 12.62 -0.81
CA GLN A 38 8.29 11.26 -1.28
C GLN A 38 7.65 10.39 -0.17
N THR A 39 7.83 10.75 1.10
CA THR A 39 7.27 10.04 2.26
C THR A 39 6.12 10.78 2.93
N ALA A 40 5.89 12.05 2.60
CA ALA A 40 4.91 12.93 3.23
C ALA A 40 3.49 12.32 3.40
N PHE A 41 3.01 11.58 2.41
CA PHE A 41 1.72 10.90 2.50
C PHE A 41 1.71 9.79 3.57
N ILE A 42 2.74 8.94 3.57
CA ILE A 42 2.87 7.84 4.53
C ILE A 42 3.08 8.42 5.94
N GLU A 43 3.87 9.48 6.06
CA GLU A 43 4.09 10.19 7.32
C GLU A 43 2.78 10.74 7.88
N SER A 44 1.98 11.42 7.06
CA SER A 44 0.66 11.94 7.44
C SER A 44 -0.28 10.82 7.92
N PHE A 45 -0.27 9.67 7.26
CA PHE A 45 -1.04 8.50 7.69
C PHE A 45 -0.56 7.97 9.04
N THR A 46 0.76 7.81 9.22
CA THR A 46 1.33 7.30 10.48
C THR A 46 1.11 8.27 11.65
N GLY A 47 1.07 9.57 11.40
CA GLY A 47 0.72 10.58 12.40
C GLY A 47 -0.71 10.40 12.89
N LYS A 48 -1.67 10.35 11.96
CA LYS A 48 -3.10 10.15 12.29
C LYS A 48 -3.36 8.83 12.99
N PHE A 49 -2.70 7.75 12.55
CA PHE A 49 -2.84 6.46 13.21
C PHE A 49 -2.34 6.49 14.67
N ARG A 50 -1.25 7.22 14.94
CA ARG A 50 -0.76 7.37 16.31
C ARG A 50 -1.73 8.18 17.17
N GLU A 51 -2.18 9.31 16.66
CA GLU A 51 -3.06 10.22 17.39
C GLU A 51 -4.46 9.63 17.64
N GLU A 52 -5.10 9.12 16.59
CA GLU A 52 -6.50 8.66 16.63
C GLU A 52 -6.65 7.18 17.11
N CYS A 53 -5.60 6.35 17.06
CA CYS A 53 -5.72 4.92 17.44
C CYS A 53 -4.84 4.55 18.62
N LEU A 54 -3.53 4.84 18.57
CA LEU A 54 -2.58 4.33 19.54
C LEU A 54 -2.55 5.13 20.84
N ASN A 55 -2.72 6.46 20.76
CA ASN A 55 -2.69 7.32 21.94
C ASN A 55 -3.99 7.27 22.75
N GLU A 56 -5.13 6.95 22.11
CA GLU A 56 -6.42 6.84 22.79
C GLU A 56 -6.58 5.55 23.60
N HIS A 57 -5.78 4.52 23.31
CA HIS A 57 -5.96 3.17 23.88
C HIS A 57 -4.74 2.72 24.66
N TRP A 58 -4.93 2.41 25.95
CA TRP A 58 -3.94 1.64 26.70
C TRP A 58 -4.17 0.15 26.43
N PHE A 59 -3.21 -0.53 25.80
CA PHE A 59 -3.36 -1.94 25.46
C PHE A 59 -2.87 -2.83 26.60
N CYS A 60 -3.74 -3.69 27.11
CA CYS A 60 -3.37 -4.67 28.14
C CYS A 60 -2.92 -6.01 27.55
N SER A 61 -3.20 -6.25 26.26
CA SER A 61 -2.78 -7.46 25.54
C SER A 61 -2.58 -7.23 24.04
N LEU A 62 -1.78 -8.08 23.40
CA LEU A 62 -1.61 -8.08 21.94
C LEU A 62 -2.90 -8.40 21.19
N VAL A 63 -3.76 -9.24 21.76
CA VAL A 63 -5.05 -9.60 21.14
C VAL A 63 -5.95 -8.38 21.06
N GLU A 64 -6.07 -7.64 22.16
CA GLU A 64 -6.81 -6.39 22.21
C GLU A 64 -6.27 -5.37 21.20
N ALA A 65 -4.94 -5.18 21.16
CA ALA A 65 -4.32 -4.26 20.19
C ALA A 65 -4.67 -4.64 18.75
N ARG A 66 -4.61 -5.92 18.38
CA ARG A 66 -4.99 -6.38 17.03
C ARG A 66 -6.45 -6.07 16.70
N ILE A 67 -7.36 -6.25 17.65
CA ILE A 67 -8.79 -5.98 17.46
C ILE A 67 -9.02 -4.47 17.26
N ARG A 68 -8.44 -3.64 18.12
CA ARG A 68 -8.58 -2.17 18.07
C ARG A 68 -7.99 -1.61 16.78
N ILE A 69 -6.79 -2.04 16.40
CA ILE A 69 -6.15 -1.62 15.15
C ILE A 69 -6.97 -2.08 13.93
N ALA A 70 -7.53 -3.29 13.96
CA ALA A 70 -8.36 -3.79 12.87
C ALA A 70 -9.72 -3.05 12.77
N ALA A 71 -10.28 -2.62 13.89
CA ALA A 71 -11.47 -1.77 13.92
C ALA A 71 -11.16 -0.39 13.35
N TRP A 72 -10.10 0.28 13.84
CA TRP A 72 -9.68 1.58 13.32
C TRP A 72 -9.36 1.55 11.83
N ARG A 73 -8.66 0.51 11.35
CA ARG A 73 -8.37 0.34 9.91
C ARG A 73 -9.64 0.23 9.06
N ARG A 74 -10.67 -0.47 9.56
CA ARG A 74 -11.96 -0.58 8.86
C ARG A 74 -12.67 0.76 8.81
N ASP A 75 -12.68 1.47 9.93
CA ASP A 75 -13.29 2.79 10.04
C ASP A 75 -12.61 3.81 9.12
N TYR A 76 -11.29 3.93 9.20
CA TYR A 76 -10.50 4.83 8.37
C TYR A 76 -10.73 4.59 6.87
N ASN A 77 -10.75 3.32 6.43
CA ASN A 77 -10.92 3.00 5.02
C ASN A 77 -12.37 3.13 4.53
N GLY A 78 -13.35 2.97 5.42
CA GLY A 78 -14.77 2.84 5.07
C GLY A 78 -15.61 4.10 5.29
N HIS A 79 -15.22 4.99 6.20
CA HIS A 79 -16.04 6.15 6.57
C HIS A 79 -15.37 7.50 6.31
N ARG A 80 -14.05 7.55 6.10
CA ARG A 80 -13.34 8.83 5.95
C ARG A 80 -13.26 9.25 4.48
N PRO A 81 -13.96 10.31 4.06
CA PRO A 81 -13.82 10.85 2.72
C PRO A 81 -12.48 11.58 2.56
N HIS A 82 -11.85 11.43 1.41
CA HIS A 82 -10.58 12.06 1.09
C HIS A 82 -10.74 13.03 -0.09
N SER A 83 -10.47 14.31 0.14
CA SER A 83 -10.63 15.37 -0.87
C SER A 83 -9.78 15.14 -2.13
N ALA A 84 -8.58 14.59 -1.98
CA ALA A 84 -7.69 14.26 -3.10
C ALA A 84 -8.25 13.23 -4.08
N ILE A 85 -9.23 12.41 -3.66
CA ILE A 85 -9.89 11.40 -4.49
C ILE A 85 -11.38 11.70 -4.68
N GLY A 86 -11.75 12.98 -4.68
CA GLY A 86 -13.12 13.42 -4.96
C GLY A 86 -14.09 13.18 -3.82
N ASN A 87 -13.63 13.26 -2.57
CA ASN A 87 -14.41 12.98 -1.36
C ASN A 87 -14.95 11.55 -1.28
N LEU A 88 -14.36 10.62 -2.01
CA LEU A 88 -14.62 9.19 -1.84
C LEU A 88 -13.86 8.64 -0.64
N THR A 89 -14.39 7.56 -0.07
CA THR A 89 -13.65 6.76 0.89
C THR A 89 -12.59 5.93 0.18
N SER A 90 -11.53 5.55 0.90
CA SER A 90 -10.47 4.71 0.33
C SER A 90 -11.01 3.38 -0.21
N ALA A 91 -12.02 2.80 0.44
CA ALA A 91 -12.66 1.56 0.00
C ALA A 91 -13.43 1.73 -1.33
N GLU A 92 -14.21 2.81 -1.46
CA GLU A 92 -14.97 3.10 -2.68
C GLU A 92 -14.06 3.38 -3.86
N PHE A 93 -13.01 4.19 -3.65
CA PHE A 93 -12.01 4.45 -4.68
C PHE A 93 -11.28 3.18 -5.12
N ALA A 94 -10.92 2.31 -4.18
CA ALA A 94 -10.31 1.03 -4.52
C ALA A 94 -11.27 0.11 -5.29
N ALA A 95 -12.56 0.13 -4.98
CA ALA A 95 -13.58 -0.63 -5.72
C ALA A 95 -13.74 -0.11 -7.15
N SER A 96 -13.93 1.20 -7.33
CA SER A 96 -14.06 1.82 -8.66
C SER A 96 -12.81 1.62 -9.50
N TRP A 97 -11.62 1.73 -8.90
CA TRP A 97 -10.35 1.45 -9.56
C TRP A 97 -10.27 0.02 -10.08
N ARG A 98 -10.63 -0.98 -9.25
CA ARG A 98 -10.61 -2.40 -9.67
C ARG A 98 -11.56 -2.64 -10.83
N THR A 99 -12.79 -2.13 -10.76
CA THR A 99 -13.78 -2.24 -11.84
C THR A 99 -13.24 -1.62 -13.13
N ARG A 100 -12.65 -0.42 -13.04
CA ARG A 100 -12.06 0.25 -14.20
C ARG A 100 -10.93 -0.57 -14.82
N GLN A 101 -10.06 -1.17 -14.02
CA GLN A 101 -8.97 -2.03 -14.52
C GLN A 101 -9.51 -3.29 -15.22
N GLN A 102 -10.58 -3.89 -14.72
CA GLN A 102 -11.23 -5.04 -15.37
C GLN A 102 -11.83 -4.65 -16.72
N GLN A 103 -12.51 -3.50 -16.78
CA GLN A 103 -13.08 -2.98 -18.02
C GLN A 103 -12.01 -2.72 -19.07
N LEU A 104 -10.90 -2.08 -18.69
CA LEU A 104 -9.77 -1.83 -19.61
C LEU A 104 -9.15 -3.14 -20.13
N LYS A 105 -9.05 -4.17 -19.28
CA LYS A 105 -8.60 -5.50 -19.73
C LYS A 105 -9.56 -6.10 -20.74
N GLN A 106 -10.86 -6.01 -20.48
CA GLN A 106 -11.89 -6.52 -21.38
C GLN A 106 -11.91 -5.79 -22.72
N GLU A 107 -11.82 -4.46 -22.72
CA GLU A 107 -11.74 -3.63 -23.92
C GLU A 107 -10.51 -3.98 -24.76
N LYS A 108 -9.35 -4.15 -24.11
CA LYS A 108 -8.13 -4.62 -24.80
C LYS A 108 -8.34 -5.99 -25.43
N LEU A 109 -8.92 -6.94 -24.70
CA LEU A 109 -9.18 -8.29 -25.21
C LEU A 109 -10.11 -8.25 -26.43
N ILE A 110 -11.20 -7.49 -26.37
CA ILE A 110 -12.17 -7.32 -27.45
C ILE A 110 -11.51 -6.64 -28.67
N SER A 111 -10.71 -5.60 -28.43
CA SER A 111 -9.96 -4.90 -29.48
C SER A 111 -8.98 -5.82 -30.19
N THR A 112 -8.17 -6.57 -29.44
CA THR A 112 -7.24 -7.57 -29.98
C THR A 112 -7.99 -8.64 -30.77
N GLN A 113 -9.12 -9.13 -30.25
CA GLN A 113 -9.94 -10.12 -30.95
C GLN A 113 -10.46 -9.58 -32.29
N ARG A 114 -10.97 -8.34 -32.33
CA ARG A 114 -11.46 -7.69 -33.56
C ARG A 114 -10.36 -7.44 -34.59
N LEU A 115 -9.15 -7.09 -34.15
CA LEU A 115 -7.99 -6.92 -35.03
C LEU A 115 -7.57 -8.27 -35.63
N LEU A 116 -7.58 -9.34 -34.84
CA LEU A 116 -7.26 -10.69 -35.29
C LEU A 116 -8.30 -11.24 -36.29
N THR A 117 -9.60 -10.94 -36.12
CA THR A 117 -10.61 -11.32 -37.11
C THR A 117 -10.54 -10.50 -38.39
N ARG A 118 -10.16 -9.20 -38.33
CA ARG A 118 -9.96 -8.36 -39.53
C ARG A 118 -8.77 -8.79 -40.38
N GLN A 119 -7.70 -9.32 -39.79
CA GLN A 119 -6.53 -9.81 -40.53
C GLN A 119 -6.73 -11.20 -41.15
N ARG A 120 -7.83 -11.89 -40.82
CA ARG A 120 -8.17 -13.23 -41.33
C ARG A 120 -9.19 -13.20 -42.49
N CYS A 121 -9.68 -12.02 -42.88
CA CYS A 121 -10.51 -11.83 -44.08
C CYS A 121 -9.65 -11.38 -45.26
#